data_AF-A0A2V8DUG2-F1
#
_entry.id   AF-A0A2V8DUG2-F1
#
_cell.length_a   1.000
_cell.length_b   1.000
_cell.length_c   1.000
_cell.angle_alpha   90.00
_cell.angle_beta   90.00
_cell.angle_gamma   90.00
#
_symmetry.space_group_name_H-M   'P 1'
#
loop_
_entity.id
_entity.type
_entity.pdbx_description
1 polymer ?
#
loop_
_entity_poly.entity_id
_entity_poly.type
_entity_poly.pdbx_seq_one_letter_code
_entity_poly.pdbx_strand_id
1 'polypeptide(L)'
;MASTRILRRRGTVWVMVGGLLCLTVVALAQGRRFFEAYGRDPEIINVRYDGRFTFARLKYTTGPGGYYYRGLPAWAHGYTDAERNLTKILNEVSYLNPHIEESNVLTLDDPALGKYPVAY
;
A
#
# COMPACT_ATOMS: atom_id res chain seq x y z
N MET A 1 -43.43 -25.72 36.03
CA MET A 1 -42.52 -24.54 36.07
C MET A 1 -41.11 -24.78 35.49
N ALA A 2 -40.78 -25.96 34.92
CA ALA A 2 -39.46 -26.24 34.33
C ALA A 2 -39.31 -25.87 32.83
N SER A 3 -40.41 -25.86 32.07
CA SER A 3 -40.42 -25.70 30.60
C SER A 3 -39.92 -24.31 30.13
N THR A 4 -40.28 -23.24 30.84
CA THR A 4 -39.92 -21.86 30.49
C THR A 4 -38.42 -21.55 30.65
N ARG A 5 -37.73 -22.24 31.58
CA ARG A 5 -36.28 -22.09 31.78
C ARG A 5 -35.48 -22.77 30.65
N ILE A 6 -35.97 -23.89 30.14
CA ILE A 6 -35.35 -24.63 29.04
C ILE A 6 -35.49 -23.85 27.73
N LEU A 7 -36.66 -23.25 27.47
CA LEU A 7 -36.89 -22.43 26.28
C LEU A 7 -36.04 -21.13 26.28
N ARG A 8 -35.92 -20.44 27.42
CA ARG A 8 -35.00 -19.29 27.58
C ARG A 8 -33.54 -19.68 27.36
N ARG A 9 -33.08 -20.81 27.91
CA ARG A 9 -31.72 -21.32 27.69
C ARG A 9 -31.44 -21.62 26.21
N ARG A 10 -32.41 -22.20 25.49
CA ARG A 10 -32.30 -22.46 24.05
C ARG A 10 -32.23 -21.17 23.24
N GLY A 11 -33.04 -20.16 23.56
CA GLY A 11 -32.98 -18.84 22.95
C GLY A 11 -31.63 -18.12 23.16
N THR A 12 -31.10 -18.17 24.39
CA THR A 12 -29.77 -17.61 24.70
C THR A 12 -28.66 -18.31 23.94
N VAL A 13 -28.71 -19.64 23.79
CA VAL A 13 -27.73 -20.40 23.00
C VAL A 13 -27.75 -19.98 21.53
N TRP A 14 -28.93 -19.82 20.93
CA TRP A 14 -29.03 -19.37 19.53
C TRP A 14 -28.51 -17.94 19.32
N VAL A 15 -28.75 -17.03 20.26
CA VAL A 15 -28.20 -15.67 20.21
C VAL A 15 -26.67 -15.69 20.31
N MET A 16 -26.10 -16.52 21.19
CA MET A 16 -24.64 -16.67 21.33
C MET A 16 -24.01 -17.26 20.07
N VAL A 17 -24.63 -18.30 19.48
CA VAL A 17 -24.17 -18.93 18.23
C VAL A 17 -24.26 -17.94 17.06
N GLY A 18 -25.37 -17.21 16.94
CA GLY A 18 -25.53 -16.16 15.93
C GLY A 18 -24.50 -15.04 16.10
N GLY A 19 -24.24 -14.61 17.33
CA GLY A 19 -23.20 -13.63 17.64
C GLY A 19 -21.79 -14.10 17.25
N LEU A 20 -21.44 -15.35 17.57
CA LEU A 20 -20.15 -15.94 17.20
C LEU A 20 -20.00 -16.11 15.68
N LEU A 21 -21.06 -16.51 14.98
CA LEU A 21 -21.10 -16.57 13.51
C LEU A 21 -20.90 -15.18 12.89
N CYS A 22 -21.58 -14.15 13.40
CA CYS A 22 -21.35 -12.78 12.92
C CYS A 22 -19.90 -12.32 13.16
N LEU A 23 -19.33 -12.59 14.33
CA LEU A 23 -17.94 -12.24 14.64
C LEU A 23 -16.94 -12.95 13.73
N THR A 24 -17.14 -14.24 13.46
CA THR A 24 -16.28 -15.01 12.55
C THR A 24 -16.38 -14.52 11.10
N VAL A 25 -17.58 -14.20 10.61
CA VAL A 25 -17.77 -13.61 9.27
C VAL A 25 -17.07 -12.25 9.16
N VAL A 26 -17.21 -11.38 10.17
CA VAL A 26 -16.52 -10.08 10.21
C VAL A 26 -15.00 -10.26 10.24
N ALA A 27 -14.48 -11.16 11.07
CA ALA A 27 -13.05 -11.45 11.16
C ALA A 27 -12.48 -11.98 9.83
N LEU A 28 -13.19 -12.89 9.15
CA LEU A 28 -12.79 -13.42 7.84
C LEU A 28 -12.82 -12.36 6.75
N ALA A 29 -13.84 -11.48 6.76
CA ALA A 29 -13.95 -10.38 5.80
C ALA A 29 -12.82 -9.34 5.99
N GLN A 30 -12.46 -9.02 7.24
CA GLN A 30 -11.36 -8.13 7.57
C GLN A 30 -10.00 -8.74 7.21
N GLY A 31 -9.79 -10.02 7.53
CA GLY A 31 -8.56 -10.75 7.17
C GLY A 31 -8.35 -10.83 5.67
N ARG A 32 -9.40 -11.16 4.89
CA ARG A 32 -9.33 -11.20 3.42
C ARG A 32 -8.83 -9.91 2.80
N ARG A 33 -9.36 -8.75 3.23
CA ARG A 33 -8.90 -7.44 2.72
C ARG A 33 -7.43 -7.17 3.03
N PHE A 34 -6.94 -7.64 4.17
CA PHE A 34 -5.55 -7.48 4.56
C PHE A 34 -4.61 -8.37 3.75
N PHE A 35 -5.01 -9.62 3.51
CA PHE A 35 -4.26 -10.58 2.69
C PHE A 35 -4.35 -10.28 1.18
N GLU A 36 -5.45 -9.73 0.68
CA GLU A 36 -5.63 -9.35 -0.73
C GLU A 36 -4.75 -8.16 -1.13
N ALA A 37 -4.44 -7.27 -0.18
CA ALA A 37 -3.48 -6.19 -0.38
C ALA A 37 -2.02 -6.67 -0.32
N TYR A 38 -1.77 -7.86 0.21
CA TYR A 38 -0.42 -8.39 0.37
C TYR A 38 0.22 -8.71 -0.97
N GLY A 39 1.37 -8.10 -1.23
CA GLY A 39 2.10 -8.32 -2.47
C GLY A 39 1.59 -7.54 -3.67
N ARG A 40 0.58 -6.68 -3.50
CA ARG A 40 0.09 -5.84 -4.59
C ARG A 40 0.99 -4.61 -4.73
N ASP A 41 1.46 -4.38 -5.95
CA ASP A 41 2.15 -3.14 -6.28
C ASP A 41 1.17 -1.95 -6.24
N PRO A 42 1.58 -0.79 -5.71
CA PRO A 42 0.79 0.42 -5.83
C PRO A 42 0.62 0.83 -7.30
N GLU A 43 -0.40 1.64 -7.56
CA GLU A 43 -0.58 2.26 -8.87
C GLU A 43 0.61 3.19 -9.16
N ILE A 44 1.21 3.03 -10.34
CA ILE A 44 2.35 3.81 -10.80
C ILE A 44 1.92 4.59 -12.04
N ILE A 45 2.07 5.90 -11.99
CA ILE A 45 1.82 6.79 -13.13
C ILE A 45 3.11 7.56 -13.39
N ASN A 46 3.85 7.10 -14.39
CA ASN A 46 5.10 7.75 -14.81
C ASN A 46 4.81 8.96 -15.71
N VAL A 47 5.53 10.06 -15.49
CA VAL A 47 5.45 11.26 -16.33
C VAL A 47 6.25 11.08 -17.63
N ARG A 48 5.72 11.64 -18.73
CA ARG A 48 6.43 11.67 -20.02
C ARG A 48 7.72 12.47 -19.88
N TYR A 49 8.82 11.90 -20.37
CA TYR A 49 10.10 12.58 -20.39
C TYR A 49 10.07 13.86 -21.24
N ASP A 50 10.39 14.99 -20.61
CA ASP A 50 10.46 16.33 -21.20
C ASP A 50 11.82 17.02 -20.96
N GLY A 51 12.80 16.29 -20.42
CA GLY A 51 14.16 16.79 -20.13
C GLY A 51 14.31 17.49 -18.78
N ARG A 52 13.23 17.71 -18.02
CA ARG A 52 13.34 18.21 -16.64
C ARG A 52 13.81 17.11 -15.70
N PHE A 53 14.39 17.51 -14.56
CA PHE A 53 14.70 16.57 -13.51
C PHE A 53 13.39 15.95 -12.97
N THR A 54 13.32 14.63 -12.97
CA THR A 54 12.24 13.85 -12.36
C THR A 54 12.87 12.86 -11.41
N PHE A 55 12.38 12.83 -10.17
CA PHE A 55 12.83 11.82 -9.21
C PHE A 55 12.45 10.43 -9.71
N ALA A 56 13.41 9.51 -9.84
CA ALA A 56 13.18 8.14 -10.31
C ALA A 56 13.44 7.14 -9.18
N ARG A 57 12.38 6.53 -8.67
CA ARG A 57 12.45 5.42 -7.71
C ARG A 57 12.72 4.10 -8.42
N LEU A 58 13.60 3.28 -7.86
CA LEU A 58 13.88 1.94 -8.31
C LEU A 58 12.85 0.95 -7.77
N LYS A 59 12.19 0.26 -8.69
CA LYS A 59 11.40 -0.93 -8.40
C LYS A 59 12.26 -2.17 -8.55
N TYR A 60 12.25 -3.00 -7.51
CA TYR A 60 12.94 -4.28 -7.49
C TYR A 60 12.03 -5.38 -6.95
N THR A 61 12.34 -6.63 -7.33
CA THR A 61 11.62 -7.80 -6.83
C THR A 61 11.76 -7.88 -5.31
N THR A 62 10.62 -7.92 -4.62
CA THR A 62 10.61 -8.04 -3.15
C THR A 62 10.87 -9.48 -2.75
N GLY A 63 11.95 -9.69 -1.99
CA GLY A 63 12.28 -11.01 -1.44
C GLY A 63 11.38 -11.44 -0.28
N PRO A 64 11.51 -12.69 0.19
CA PRO A 64 10.79 -13.17 1.37
C PRO A 64 10.98 -12.24 2.58
N GLY A 65 9.89 -11.88 3.25
CA GLY A 65 9.92 -10.97 4.40
C GLY A 65 10.07 -9.48 4.05
N GLY A 66 10.14 -9.11 2.77
CA GLY A 66 10.26 -7.72 2.32
C GLY A 66 8.93 -6.97 2.18
N TYR A 67 7.84 -7.49 2.74
CA TYR A 67 6.53 -6.84 2.71
C TYR A 67 6.24 -6.25 4.08
N TYR A 68 5.95 -4.95 4.14
CA TYR A 68 5.75 -4.23 5.41
C TYR A 68 4.32 -3.71 5.55
N TYR A 69 4.15 -2.45 5.98
CA TYR A 69 2.83 -1.86 6.23
C TYR A 69 1.89 -2.02 5.03
N ARG A 70 0.66 -2.46 5.28
CA ARG A 70 -0.37 -2.78 4.26
C ARG A 70 0.02 -3.85 3.24
N GLY A 71 1.05 -4.65 3.54
CA GLY A 71 1.52 -5.70 2.63
C GLY A 71 2.21 -5.15 1.37
N LEU A 72 2.61 -3.87 1.38
CA LEU A 72 3.31 -3.25 0.27
C LEU A 72 4.74 -3.81 0.15
N PRO A 73 5.24 -3.93 -1.09
CA PRO A 73 6.60 -4.39 -1.35
C PRO A 73 7.67 -3.42 -0.82
N ALA A 74 8.86 -3.92 -0.47
CA ALA A 74 9.96 -3.16 0.13
C ALA A 74 10.29 -1.86 -0.62
N TRP A 75 10.32 -1.93 -1.94
CA TRP A 75 10.63 -0.80 -2.81
C TRP A 75 9.60 0.33 -2.71
N ALA A 76 8.35 0.03 -2.36
CA ALA A 76 7.25 1.00 -2.27
C ALA A 76 7.16 1.68 -0.89
N HIS A 77 8.06 1.37 0.05
CA HIS A 77 8.07 2.01 1.37
C HIS A 77 8.84 3.34 1.34
N GLY A 78 8.41 4.25 2.19
CA GLY A 78 8.97 5.58 2.34
C GLY A 78 8.04 6.48 3.14
N TYR A 79 8.48 7.70 3.40
CA TYR A 79 7.60 8.73 3.95
C TYR A 79 6.59 9.16 2.86
N THR A 80 5.32 9.37 3.26
CA THR A 80 4.27 9.80 2.33
C THR A 80 4.66 11.10 1.63
N ASP A 81 4.57 11.13 0.31
CA ASP A 81 4.95 12.29 -0.52
C ASP A 81 6.41 12.75 -0.36
N ALA A 82 7.32 11.88 0.10
CA ALA A 82 8.73 12.24 0.29
C ALA A 82 9.37 12.84 -0.96
N GLU A 83 9.13 12.23 -2.11
CA GLU A 83 9.70 12.62 -3.41
C GLU A 83 9.20 13.98 -3.85
N ARG A 84 7.89 14.21 -3.72
CA ARG A 84 7.22 15.48 -3.97
C ARG A 84 7.75 16.59 -3.07
N ASN A 85 7.90 16.31 -1.77
CA ASN A 85 8.44 17.28 -0.82
C ASN A 85 9.90 17.61 -1.14
N LEU A 86 10.70 16.60 -1.50
CA LEU A 86 12.10 16.79 -1.89
C LEU A 86 12.22 17.65 -3.16
N THR A 87 11.47 17.35 -4.23
CA THR A 87 11.56 18.13 -5.47
C THR A 87 11.04 19.56 -5.30
N LYS A 88 10.08 19.80 -4.42
CA LYS A 88 9.68 21.16 -4.00
C LYS A 88 10.82 21.91 -3.32
N ILE A 89 11.49 21.30 -2.35
CA ILE A 89 12.66 21.91 -1.71
C ILE A 89 13.76 22.18 -2.74
N LEU A 90 14.06 21.21 -3.62
CA LEU A 90 15.05 21.39 -4.69
C LEU A 90 14.69 22.56 -5.61
N ASN A 91 13.42 22.73 -5.95
CA ASN A 91 12.95 23.85 -6.76
C ASN A 91 13.13 25.20 -6.05
N GLU A 92 12.97 25.25 -4.72
CA GLU A 92 13.14 26.48 -3.94
C GLU A 92 14.62 26.85 -3.72
N VAL A 93 15.51 25.86 -3.56
CA VAL A 93 16.92 26.11 -3.21
C VAL A 93 17.88 26.03 -4.41
N SER A 94 17.38 25.80 -5.62
CA SER A 94 18.21 25.67 -6.82
C SER A 94 17.49 26.15 -8.09
N TYR A 95 18.22 26.24 -9.20
CA TYR A 95 17.65 26.53 -10.53
C TYR A 95 17.29 25.25 -11.33
N LEU A 96 17.10 24.11 -10.65
CA LEU A 96 16.91 22.80 -11.28
C LEU A 96 15.60 22.70 -12.09
N ASN A 97 14.56 23.44 -11.71
CA ASN A 97 13.21 23.36 -12.29
C ASN A 97 12.71 21.90 -12.48
N PRO A 98 12.64 21.10 -11.40
CA PRO A 98 12.21 19.70 -11.50
C PRO A 98 10.69 19.56 -11.72
N HIS A 99 10.23 18.34 -11.98
CA HIS A 99 8.83 17.98 -11.73
C HIS A 99 8.56 17.98 -10.23
N ILE A 100 7.56 18.75 -9.79
CA ILE A 100 7.30 19.00 -8.35
C ILE A 100 6.04 18.32 -7.82
N GLU A 101 5.24 17.71 -8.68
CA GLU A 101 4.03 16.97 -8.30
C GLU A 101 4.16 15.47 -8.61
N GLU A 102 4.97 15.12 -9.61
CA GLU A 102 5.15 13.76 -10.11
C GLU A 102 6.57 13.21 -9.87
N SER A 103 6.65 11.90 -9.74
CA SER A 103 7.88 11.11 -9.75
C SER A 103 7.69 9.89 -10.65
N ASN A 104 8.79 9.21 -10.96
CA ASN A 104 8.77 7.99 -11.74
C ASN A 104 9.18 6.79 -10.89
N VAL A 105 8.63 5.64 -11.22
CA VAL A 105 9.07 4.33 -10.72
C VAL A 105 9.49 3.49 -11.90
N LEU A 106 10.77 3.07 -11.92
CA LEU A 106 11.39 2.32 -13.01
C LEU A 106 12.10 1.09 -12.47
N THR A 107 12.17 0.02 -13.25
CA THR A 107 12.99 -1.15 -12.92
C THR A 107 14.45 -0.93 -13.37
N LEU A 108 15.37 -1.74 -12.85
CA LEU A 108 16.80 -1.64 -13.20
C LEU A 108 17.10 -1.94 -14.67
N ASP A 109 16.22 -2.70 -15.33
CA ASP A 109 16.29 -3.08 -16.74
C ASP A 109 15.39 -2.20 -17.63
N ASP A 110 14.77 -1.14 -17.09
CA ASP A 110 13.94 -0.24 -17.88
C ASP A 110 14.83 0.54 -18.89
N PRO A 111 14.56 0.46 -20.21
CA PRO A 111 15.36 1.15 -21.22
C PRO A 111 15.31 2.68 -21.09
N ALA A 112 14.31 3.23 -20.39
CA ALA A 112 14.20 4.65 -20.10
C ALA A 112 15.02 5.07 -18.87
N LEU A 113 15.53 4.16 -18.04
CA LEU A 113 16.26 4.48 -16.81
C LEU A 113 17.44 5.43 -17.08
N GLY A 114 18.16 5.22 -18.18
CA GLY A 114 19.29 6.07 -18.59
C GLY A 114 18.92 7.54 -18.88
N LYS A 115 17.63 7.89 -18.97
CA LYS A 115 17.16 9.29 -19.09
C LYS A 115 17.14 10.02 -17.75
N TYR A 116 17.21 9.30 -16.63
CA TYR A 116 17.09 9.84 -15.28
C TYR A 116 18.43 9.69 -14.55
N PRO A 117 19.22 10.79 -14.42
CA PRO A 117 20.60 10.71 -13.94
C PRO A 117 20.73 10.38 -12.45
N VAL A 118 19.64 10.45 -11.69
CA VAL A 118 19.58 10.10 -10.27
C VAL A 118 18.42 9.13 -10.08
N ALA A 119 18.72 7.95 -9.53
CA ALA A 119 17.73 6.95 -9.16
C ALA A 119 17.89 6.55 -7.68
N TYR A 120 16.78 6.25 -7.01
CA TYR A 120 16.71 5.92 -5.58
C TYR A 120 15.98 4.59 -5.34
#